data_AF-A0A7M1R416-F1
#
_entry.id   AF-A0A7M1R416-F1
#
_cell.length_a   1.000
_cell.length_b   1.000
_cell.length_c   1.000
_cell.angle_alpha   90.00
_cell.angle_beta   90.00
_cell.angle_gamma   90.00
#
_symmetry.space_group_name_H-M   'P 1'
#
loop_
_entity.id
_entity.type
_entity.pdbx_description
1 polymer ?
#
loop_
_entity_poly.entity_id
_entity_poly.type
_entity_poly.pdbx_seq_one_letter_code
_entity_poly.pdbx_strand_id
1 'polypeptide(L)' 'MRHTEFWAVVERAFPNGRGRALAADLLLVELGSRTAEEALRDNVEPQEVWHALRVAMDLPESYEFLHRKNPRDK' A
#
# COMPACT_ATOMS: atom_id res chain seq x y z
N MET A 1 10.74 -1.29 -2.45
CA MET A 1 10.18 -0.23 -1.57
C MET A 1 10.48 -0.61 -0.13
N ARG A 2 10.89 0.33 0.72
CA ARG A 2 11.11 0.12 2.16
C ARG A 2 9.79 0.17 2.93
N HIS A 3 9.74 -0.40 4.15
CA HIS A 3 8.56 -0.33 5.02
C HIS A 3 8.10 1.11 5.29
N THR A 4 9.02 2.03 5.53
CA THR A 4 8.70 3.45 5.75
C THR A 4 8.12 4.12 4.51
N GLU A 5 8.61 3.75 3.32
CA GLU A 5 8.09 4.23 2.04
C GLU A 5 6.69 3.69 1.75
N PHE A 6 6.39 2.45 2.14
CA PHE A 6 5.05 1.89 2.06
C PHE A 6 4.05 2.74 2.86
N TRP A 7 4.37 3.06 4.11
CA TRP A 7 3.47 3.87 4.94
C TRP A 7 3.28 5.28 4.38
N ALA A 8 4.33 5.91 3.88
CA ALA A 8 4.23 7.21 3.22
C ALA A 8 3.34 7.16 1.96
N VAL A 9 3.42 6.08 1.19
CA VAL A 9 2.56 5.86 0.02
C VAL A 9 1.10 5.64 0.42
N VAL A 10 0.85 4.84 1.47
CA VAL A 10 -0.50 4.61 2.01
C VAL A 10 -1.12 5.92 2.49
N GLU A 11 -0.40 6.73 3.25
CA GLU A 11 -0.88 8.04 3.70
C GLU A 11 -1.17 8.98 2.53
N ARG A 12 -0.31 9.00 1.52
CA ARG A 12 -0.51 9.82 0.32
C ARG A 12 -1.71 9.37 -0.51
N ALA A 13 -1.97 8.07 -0.59
CA ALA A 13 -3.14 7.54 -1.29
C ALA A 13 -4.45 7.75 -0.52
N PHE A 14 -4.37 7.88 0.81
CA PHE A 14 -5.52 8.02 1.70
C PHE A 14 -5.35 9.18 2.70
N PRO A 15 -5.38 10.45 2.23
CA PRO A 15 -5.01 11.63 3.01
C PRO A 15 -5.91 11.93 4.23
N ASN A 16 -7.04 11.24 4.39
CA ASN A 16 -7.97 11.40 5.52
C ASN A 16 -7.66 10.44 6.69
N GLY A 17 -6.47 9.84 6.73
CA GLY A 17 -6.04 8.97 7.84
C GLY A 17 -6.61 7.54 7.81
N ARG A 18 -7.51 7.22 6.87
CA ARG A 18 -8.08 5.87 6.75
C ARG A 18 -7.09 4.81 6.25
N GLY A 19 -5.94 5.21 5.74
CA GLY A 19 -4.94 4.30 5.15
C GLY A 19 -4.39 3.28 6.15
N ARG A 20 -4.18 3.68 7.41
CA ARG A 20 -3.68 2.76 8.45
C ARG A 20 -4.71 1.71 8.84
N ALA A 21 -5.94 2.13 9.09
CA ALA A 21 -7.04 1.22 9.39
C ALA A 21 -7.27 0.24 8.22
N LEU A 22 -7.26 0.75 6.99
CA LEU A 22 -7.39 -0.08 5.79
C LEU A 22 -6.30 -1.15 5.69
N ALA A 23 -5.04 -0.79 5.98
CA ALA A 23 -3.93 -1.74 5.96
C ALA A 23 -4.05 -2.84 7.03
N ALA A 24 -4.75 -2.55 8.13
CA ALA A 24 -5.00 -3.49 9.23
C ALA A 24 -6.24 -4.35 9.03
N ASP A 25 -7.28 -3.85 8.34
CA ASP A 25 -8.59 -4.51 8.27
C ASP A 25 -8.88 -5.18 6.91
N LEU A 26 -8.26 -4.72 5.81
CA LEU A 26 -8.55 -5.24 4.48
C LEU A 26 -7.78 -6.53 4.20
N LEU A 27 -8.51 -7.63 3.98
CA LEU A 27 -7.94 -8.90 3.54
C LEU A 27 -7.59 -8.86 2.05
N LEU A 28 -6.31 -9.05 1.75
CA LEU A 28 -5.76 -9.07 0.39
C LEU A 28 -5.73 -10.50 -0.14
N VAL A 29 -6.66 -10.82 -1.04
CA VAL A 29 -6.83 -12.17 -1.61
C VAL A 29 -5.54 -12.65 -2.29
N GLU A 30 -4.88 -11.77 -3.06
CA GLU A 30 -3.60 -12.04 -3.74
C GLU A 30 -2.47 -12.44 -2.78
N LEU A 31 -2.58 -12.05 -1.50
CA LEU A 31 -1.61 -12.40 -0.46
C LEU A 31 -2.07 -13.57 0.40
N GLY A 32 -3.06 -14.35 -0.05
CA GLY A 32 -3.61 -15.47 0.70
C GLY A 32 -4.59 -15.03 1.80
N SER A 33 -5.37 -13.99 1.54
CA SER A 33 -6.35 -13.42 2.48
C SER A 33 -5.72 -12.91 3.78
N ARG A 34 -4.53 -12.31 3.68
CA ARG A 34 -3.85 -11.59 4.78
C ARG A 34 -4.07 -10.10 4.65
N THR A 35 -4.05 -9.41 5.78
CA THR A 35 -4.00 -7.94 5.81
C THR A 35 -2.65 -7.44 5.34
N ALA A 36 -2.56 -6.16 4.98
CA ALA A 36 -1.27 -5.57 4.62
C ALA A 36 -0.30 -5.59 5.81
N GLU A 37 -0.77 -5.36 7.04
CA GLU A 37 0.07 -5.45 8.24
C GLU A 37 0.56 -6.88 8.51
N GLU A 38 -0.28 -7.90 8.33
CA GLU A 38 0.13 -9.30 8.45
C GLU A 38 1.15 -9.68 7.38
N ALA A 39 0.89 -9.34 6.12
CA ALA A 39 1.82 -9.62 5.03
C ALA A 39 3.20 -8.98 5.26
N LEU A 40 3.23 -7.72 5.71
CA LEU A 40 4.48 -7.04 6.07
C LEU A 40 5.19 -7.71 7.26
N ARG A 41 4.45 -8.21 8.26
CA ARG A 41 5.01 -8.95 9.40
C ARG A 41 5.60 -10.30 8.97
N ASP A 42 5.00 -10.92 7.97
CA ASP A 42 5.45 -12.17 7.36
C ASP A 42 6.61 -11.98 6.37
N ASN A 43 7.21 -10.78 6.30
CA ASN A 43 8.29 -10.41 5.38
C ASN A 43 7.90 -10.49 3.88
N VAL A 44 6.62 -10.33 3.55
CA VAL A 44 6.22 -10.07 2.16
C VAL A 44 6.81 -8.72 1.74
N GLU A 45 7.36 -8.66 0.52
CA GLU A 45 7.97 -7.45 0.00
C GLU A 45 6.96 -6.29 0.01
N PRO A 46 7.29 -5.11 0.58
CA PRO A 46 6.33 -4.00 0.67
C PRO A 46 5.76 -3.58 -0.69
N GLN A 47 6.51 -3.73 -1.78
CA GLN A 47 6.03 -3.44 -3.13
C GLN A 47 4.90 -4.38 -3.54
N GLU A 48 5.01 -5.67 -3.23
CA GLU A 48 3.94 -6.63 -3.50
C GLU A 48 2.72 -6.35 -2.63
N VAL A 49 2.92 -5.99 -1.36
CA VAL A 49 1.82 -5.60 -0.47
C VAL A 49 1.08 -4.37 -1.00
N TRP A 50 1.83 -3.35 -1.46
CA TRP A 50 1.25 -2.16 -2.06
C TRP A 50 0.51 -2.46 -3.35
N HIS A 51 1.07 -3.29 -4.22
CA HIS A 51 0.43 -3.73 -5.45
C HIS A 51 -0.93 -4.39 -5.15
N ALA A 52 -0.95 -5.36 -4.25
CA ALA A 52 -2.17 -6.06 -3.84
C ALA A 52 -3.21 -5.10 -3.24
N LEU A 53 -2.79 -4.18 -2.36
CA LEU A 53 -3.66 -3.16 -1.79
C LEU A 53 -4.23 -2.22 -2.85
N ARG A 54 -3.39 -1.79 -3.80
CA ARG A 54 -3.78 -0.91 -4.91
C ARG A 54 -4.81 -1.59 -5.82
N VAL A 55 -4.61 -2.87 -6.15
CA VAL A 55 -5.56 -3.67 -6.93
C VAL A 55 -6.87 -3.85 -6.17
N ALA A 56 -6.82 -4.23 -4.89
CA ALA A 56 -8.01 -4.45 -4.06
C ALA A 56 -8.87 -3.18 -3.89
N MET A 57 -8.22 -2.01 -3.91
CA MET A 57 -8.88 -0.69 -3.77
C MET A 57 -9.17 -0.01 -5.11
N ASP A 58 -8.93 -0.69 -6.23
CA ASP A 58 -9.08 -0.18 -7.60
C ASP A 58 -8.40 1.19 -7.82
N LEU A 59 -7.19 1.37 -7.25
CA LEU A 59 -6.46 2.61 -7.44
C LEU A 59 -5.80 2.66 -8.83
N PRO A 60 -5.54 3.87 -9.40
CA PRO A 60 -4.94 4.01 -10.72
C PRO A 60 -3.53 3.42 -10.83
N GLU A 61 -3.12 3.06 -12.04
CA GLU A 61 -1.78 2.48 -12.31
C GLU A 61 -0.63 3.42 -12.03
N SER A 62 -0.91 4.71 -12.13
CA SER A 62 0.02 5.76 -11.76
C SER A 62 0.45 5.71 -10.29
N TYR A 63 -0.24 4.94 -9.43
CA TYR A 63 0.06 4.79 -8.00
C TYR A 63 1.04 3.65 -7.70
N GLU A 64 1.32 2.76 -8.65
CA GLU A 64 2.21 1.59 -8.46
C GLU A 64 3.59 1.99 -7.89
N PHE A 65 4.16 3.08 -8.43
CA PHE A 65 5.45 3.61 -8.00
C PHE A 65 5.33 4.98 -7.33
N LEU A 66 4.25 5.22 -6.56
CA LEU A 66 3.99 6.52 -5.94
C LEU A 66 5.13 6.99 -5.02
N HIS A 67 5.88 6.07 -4.39
CA HIS A 67 7.06 6.39 -3.58
C HIS A 67 8.20 7.02 -4.39
N ARG A 68 8.27 6.78 -5.70
CA ARG A 68 9.28 7.35 -6.60
C ARG A 68 8.86 8.69 -7.19
N LYS A 69 7.57 9.03 -7.13
CA LYS A 69 7.03 10.27 -7.68
C LYS A 69 7.21 11.41 -6.69
N ASN A 70 7.98 12.41 -7.06
CA ASN A 70 8.11 13.61 -6.25
C ASN A 70 6.76 14.37 -6.26
N PRO A 71 6.27 14.92 -5.14
CA PRO A 71 5.05 15.75 -5.13
C PRO A 71 5.19 17.05 -5.95
N ARG A 72 6.40 17.34 -6.45
CA ARG A 72 6.73 18.50 -7.28
C ARG A 72 6.77 18.18 -8.78
N ASP A 73 6.55 16.93 -9.19
CA ASP A 73 6.31 16.56 -10.58
C ASP A 73 4.87 16.94 -10.95
N LYS A 74 4.65 18.21 -11.27
CA LYS A 74 3.44 18.71 -11.93
C LYS A 74 3.81 19.75 -12.97
#